data_AF-A0A9D9UJ05-F1
#
_entry.id   AF-A0A9D9UJ05-F1
#
_cell.length_a   1.000
_cell.length_b   1.000
_cell.length_c   1.000
_cell.angle_alpha   90.00
_cell.angle_beta   90.00
_cell.angle_gamma   90.00
#
_symmetry.space_group_name_H-M   'P 1'
#
loop_
_entity.id
_entity.type
_entity.pdbx_description
1 polymer ?
#
loop_
_entity_poly.entity_id
_entity_poly.type
_entity_poly.pdbx_seq_one_letter_code
_entity_poly.pdbx_strand_id
1 'polypeptide(L)'
;QIRKKVKRLFPLAFTGGFLDSVGGGGWGPIVSSTLIAQGKAPRYTIGSVNLTEFFVALASSITFFAMIGTTHLNVILGLILGGVAAAPLGAFLTSKIPAKSIMLMVGIIVIILSIKRIFF
;
A
#
# COMPACT_ATOMS: atom_id res chain seq x y z
N GLN A 1 7.35 -27.12 13.41
CA GLN A 1 8.21 -26.39 12.44
C GLN A 1 8.67 -25.08 13.06
N ILE A 2 9.97 -24.80 12.98
CA ILE A 2 10.72 -23.84 13.80
C ILE A 2 10.31 -22.39 13.48
N ARG A 3 9.79 -21.68 14.49
CA ARG A 3 9.46 -20.24 14.42
C ARG A 3 10.74 -19.41 14.22
N LYS A 4 11.13 -19.12 12.97
CA LYS A 4 12.20 -18.13 12.71
C LYS A 4 11.72 -16.74 13.15
N LYS A 5 12.26 -16.24 14.28
CA LYS A 5 12.12 -14.83 14.70
C LYS A 5 12.63 -13.94 13.57
N VAL A 6 11.78 -13.04 13.08
CA VAL A 6 12.19 -12.04 12.09
C VAL A 6 13.15 -11.07 12.77
N LYS A 7 14.45 -11.24 12.53
CA LYS A 7 15.52 -10.47 13.19
C LYS A 7 15.58 -8.99 12.75
N ARG A 8 14.84 -8.59 11.70
CA ARG A 8 14.92 -7.26 11.09
C ARG A 8 13.55 -6.66 10.72
N LEU A 9 12.54 -6.81 11.59
CA LEU A 9 11.23 -6.17 11.41
C LEU A 9 11.32 -4.64 11.45
N PHE A 10 12.11 -4.11 12.37
CA PHE A 10 12.22 -2.67 12.62
C PHE A 10 12.76 -1.88 11.41
N PRO A 11 13.93 -2.21 10.81
CA PRO A 11 14.40 -1.47 9.64
C PRO A 11 13.49 -1.64 8.42
N LEU A 12 12.82 -2.80 8.29
CA LEU A 12 11.92 -3.07 7.18
C LEU A 12 10.61 -2.28 7.27
N ALA A 13 10.06 -2.16 8.48
CA ALA A 13 8.89 -1.31 8.75
C ALA A 13 9.23 0.18 8.61
N PHE A 14 10.44 0.59 9.02
CA PHE A 14 10.89 1.98 8.88
C PHE A 14 11.05 2.37 7.40
N THR A 15 11.78 1.58 6.61
CA THR A 15 11.95 1.86 5.17
C THR A 15 10.65 1.71 4.40
N GLY A 16 9.85 0.69 4.73
CA GLY A 16 8.52 0.49 4.17
C GLY A 16 7.62 1.70 4.41
N GLY A 17 7.50 2.16 5.66
CA GLY A 17 6.65 3.29 6.02
C GLY A 17 7.13 4.62 5.45
N PHE A 18 8.45 4.84 5.40
CA PHE A 18 9.01 6.03 4.75
C PHE A 18 8.67 6.07 3.25
N LEU A 19 8.92 4.97 2.53
CA LEU A 19 8.61 4.89 1.10
C LEU A 19 7.11 4.97 0.82
N ASP A 20 6.29 4.47 1.73
CA ASP A 20 4.85 4.61 1.66
C ASP A 20 4.40 6.07 1.85
N SER A 21 4.98 6.79 2.81
CA SER A 21 4.66 8.21 3.03
C SER A 21 5.11 9.14 1.89
N VAL A 22 6.19 8.78 1.18
CA VAL A 22 6.73 9.56 0.04
C VAL A 22 6.02 9.21 -1.27
N GLY A 23 5.65 7.94 -1.47
CA GLY A 23 5.20 7.42 -2.77
C GLY A 23 3.81 6.76 -2.80
N GLY A 24 3.15 6.57 -1.66
CA GLY A 24 1.77 6.08 -1.56
C GLY A 24 1.52 4.61 -1.92
N GLY A 25 2.55 3.77 -1.95
CA GLY A 25 2.40 2.34 -2.30
C GLY A 25 3.62 1.48 -2.04
N GLY A 26 4.55 1.94 -1.18
CA GLY A 26 5.80 1.25 -0.87
C GLY A 26 5.62 0.07 0.08
N TRP A 27 4.58 0.10 0.91
CA TRP A 27 4.37 -0.86 1.99
C TRP A 27 4.12 -2.29 1.48
N GLY A 28 3.21 -2.46 0.51
CA GLY A 28 2.82 -3.76 -0.02
C GLY A 28 3.99 -4.55 -0.63
N PRO A 29 4.72 -4.01 -1.63
CA PRO A 29 5.84 -4.70 -2.27
C PRO A 29 7.03 -4.92 -1.34
N ILE A 30 7.26 -4.07 -0.33
CA ILE A 30 8.44 -4.15 0.53
C ILE A 30 8.19 -5.05 1.73
N VAL A 31 7.07 -4.85 2.44
CA VAL A 31 6.78 -5.51 3.72
C VAL A 31 6.02 -6.81 3.54
N SER A 32 5.00 -6.85 2.66
CA SER A 32 4.21 -8.06 2.44
C SER A 32 5.03 -9.15 1.73
N SER A 33 5.76 -8.77 0.68
CA SER A 33 6.57 -9.73 -0.11
C SER A 33 7.69 -10.38 0.73
N THR A 34 8.38 -9.62 1.58
CA THR A 34 9.45 -10.16 2.44
C THR A 34 8.89 -11.02 3.57
N LEU A 35 7.74 -10.67 4.16
CA LEU A 35 7.13 -11.51 5.21
C LEU A 35 6.56 -12.83 4.66
N ILE A 36 6.01 -12.82 3.43
CA ILE A 36 5.58 -14.04 2.73
C ILE A 36 6.79 -14.88 2.32
N ALA A 37 7.84 -14.27 1.76
CA ALA A 37 9.08 -14.95 1.40
C ALA A 37 9.80 -15.57 2.61
N GLN A 38 9.58 -15.03 3.82
CA GLN A 38 10.12 -15.58 5.08
C GLN A 38 9.33 -16.79 5.62
N GLY A 39 8.31 -17.28 4.92
CA GLY A 39 7.63 -18.55 5.22
C GLY A 39 6.53 -18.47 6.28
N LYS A 40 6.01 -17.28 6.59
CA LYS A 40 4.81 -17.15 7.43
C LYS A 40 3.54 -17.53 6.65
N ALA A 41 2.55 -18.08 7.35
CA ALA A 41 1.24 -18.39 6.78
C ALA A 41 0.66 -17.15 6.08
N PRO A 42 0.40 -17.19 4.74
CA PRO A 42 0.02 -16.02 3.96
C PRO A 42 -1.19 -15.27 4.54
N ARG A 43 -2.19 -16.02 5.02
CA ARG A 43 -3.42 -15.46 5.60
C ARG A 43 -3.17 -14.61 6.84
N TYR A 44 -2.21 -14.98 7.68
CA TYR A 44 -1.87 -14.24 8.90
C TYR A 44 -1.01 -13.00 8.59
N THR A 45 -0.06 -13.16 7.66
CA THR A 45 0.80 -12.06 7.21
C THR A 45 -0.01 -10.96 6.55
N ILE A 46 -0.90 -11.30 5.62
CA ILE A 46 -1.72 -10.31 4.89
C ILE A 46 -2.59 -9.49 5.85
N GLY A 47 -3.28 -10.15 6.80
CA GLY A 47 -4.11 -9.45 7.78
C GLY A 47 -3.32 -8.52 8.70
N SER A 48 -2.14 -8.96 9.17
CA SER A 48 -1.28 -8.15 10.04
C SER A 48 -0.68 -6.95 9.30
N VAL A 49 -0.29 -7.14 8.03
CA VAL A 49 0.29 -6.10 7.17
C VAL A 49 -0.74 -5.02 6.87
N ASN A 50 -1.97 -5.40 6.51
CA ASN A 50 -3.05 -4.45 6.24
C ASN A 50 -3.43 -3.62 7.48
N LEU A 51 -3.47 -4.24 8.66
CA LEU A 51 -3.70 -3.50 9.91
C LEU A 51 -2.57 -2.50 10.18
N THR A 52 -1.32 -2.89 9.95
CA THR A 52 -0.16 -2.01 10.15
C THR A 52 -0.17 -0.85 9.15
N GLU A 53 -0.51 -1.12 7.88
CA GLU A 53 -0.62 -0.12 6.82
C GLU A 53 -1.62 0.99 7.17
N PHE A 54 -2.77 0.62 7.76
CA PHE A 54 -3.74 1.59 8.27
C PHE A 54 -3.13 2.54 9.31
N PHE A 55 -2.38 2.01 10.28
CA PHE A 55 -1.72 2.84 11.29
C PHE A 55 -0.62 3.72 10.71
N VAL A 56 0.17 3.21 9.76
CA VAL A 56 1.20 3.98 9.05
C VAL A 56 0.56 5.13 8.27
N ALA A 57 -0.47 4.85 7.47
CA ALA A 57 -1.19 5.86 6.70
C ALA A 57 -1.87 6.91 7.60
N LEU A 58 -2.42 6.50 8.75
CA LEU A 58 -2.99 7.41 9.73
C LEU A 58 -1.92 8.33 10.34
N ALA A 59 -0.79 7.77 10.76
CA ALA A 59 0.33 8.53 11.31
C ALA A 59 0.91 9.52 10.28
N SER A 60 1.07 9.09 9.02
CA SER A 60 1.50 9.96 7.92
C SER A 60 0.48 11.08 7.68
N SER A 61 -0.82 10.76 7.68
CA SER A 61 -1.89 11.74 7.51
C SER A 61 -1.88 12.80 8.62
N ILE A 62 -1.76 12.39 9.89
CA ILE A 62 -1.65 13.32 11.04
C ILE A 62 -0.40 14.20 10.91
N THR A 63 0.74 13.61 10.53
CA THR A 63 2.00 14.35 10.34
C THR A 63 1.87 15.37 9.22
N PHE A 64 1.26 15.01 8.10
CA PHE A 64 0.97 15.94 7.00
C PHE A 64 0.05 17.08 7.45
N PHE A 65 -1.02 16.78 8.20
CA PHE A 65 -1.92 17.80 8.75
C PHE A 65 -1.19 18.76 9.71
N ALA A 66 -0.33 18.23 10.58
CA ALA A 66 0.44 19.02 11.53
C ALA A 66 1.52 19.89 10.85
N MET A 67 2.09 19.42 9.73
CA MET A 67 3.24 20.06 9.09
C MET A 67 2.85 21.01 7.94
N ILE A 68 1.81 20.69 7.15
CA ILE A 68 1.35 21.50 6.00
C ILE A 68 0.19 22.46 6.38
N GLY A 69 -0.56 22.17 7.44
CA GLY A 69 -1.73 22.96 7.85
C GLY A 69 -2.99 22.71 7.00
N THR A 70 -4.06 23.48 7.23
CA THR A 70 -5.41 23.26 6.66
C THR A 70 -5.62 23.85 5.26
N THR A 71 -4.57 24.15 4.52
CA THR A 71 -4.62 24.88 3.23
C THR A 71 -5.32 24.13 2.10
N HIS A 72 -5.32 22.79 2.12
CA HIS A 72 -5.84 21.97 1.02
C HIS A 72 -7.01 21.04 1.41
N LEU A 73 -7.76 21.39 2.46
CA LEU A 73 -8.89 20.59 2.94
C LEU A 73 -9.89 20.22 1.84
N ASN A 74 -10.16 21.11 0.88
CA ASN A 74 -11.06 20.83 -0.24
C ASN A 74 -10.56 19.68 -1.13
N VAL A 75 -9.26 19.62 -1.39
CA VAL A 75 -8.63 18.56 -2.19
C VAL A 75 -8.65 17.24 -1.42
N ILE A 76 -8.32 17.28 -0.13
CA ILE A 76 -8.34 16.10 0.75
C ILE A 76 -9.76 15.51 0.83
N LEU A 77 -10.77 16.35 1.03
CA LEU A 77 -12.18 15.93 1.05
C LEU A 77 -12.61 15.34 -0.30
N GLY A 78 -12.22 15.96 -1.42
CA GLY A 78 -12.48 15.42 -2.76
C GLY A 78 -11.83 14.04 -2.98
N LEU A 79 -10.59 13.85 -2.52
CA LEU A 79 -9.88 12.56 -2.57
C LEU A 79 -10.54 11.51 -1.69
N ILE A 80 -10.97 11.87 -0.47
CA ILE A 80 -11.67 10.95 0.44
C ILE A 80 -13.00 10.52 -0.19
N LEU A 81 -13.82 11.46 -0.66
CA LEU A 81 -15.12 11.16 -1.27
C LEU A 81 -14.96 10.32 -2.53
N GLY A 82 -14.01 10.69 -3.40
CA GLY A 82 -13.68 9.92 -4.60
C GLY A 82 -13.19 8.51 -4.28
N GLY A 83 -12.33 8.36 -3.28
CA GLY A 83 -11.82 7.06 -2.83
C GLY A 83 -12.90 6.17 -2.23
N VAL A 84 -13.76 6.71 -1.36
CA VAL A 84 -14.89 5.99 -0.76
C VAL A 84 -15.89 5.55 -1.81
N ALA A 85 -16.18 6.39 -2.81
CA ALA A 85 -17.06 6.02 -3.93
C ALA A 85 -16.41 5.02 -4.89
N ALA A 86 -15.10 5.10 -5.12
CA ALA A 86 -14.37 4.20 -6.00
C ALA A 86 -14.13 2.81 -5.39
N ALA A 87 -13.98 2.71 -4.06
CA ALA A 87 -13.75 1.45 -3.35
C ALA A 87 -14.80 0.35 -3.65
N PRO A 88 -16.13 0.58 -3.57
CA PRO A 88 -17.12 -0.44 -3.90
C PRO A 88 -17.12 -0.80 -5.39
N LEU A 89 -16.85 0.16 -6.28
CA LEU A 89 -16.70 -0.11 -7.71
C LEU A 89 -15.49 -1.04 -7.97
N GLY A 90 -14.36 -0.78 -7.32
CA GLY A 90 -13.17 -1.64 -7.38
C GLY A 90 -13.43 -3.04 -6.81
N ALA A 91 -14.09 -3.12 -5.65
CA ALA A 91 -14.47 -4.41 -5.04
C ALA A 91 -15.40 -5.21 -5.96
N PHE A 92 -16.39 -4.56 -6.59
CA PHE A 92 -17.29 -5.21 -7.53
C PHE A 92 -16.57 -5.70 -8.78
N LEU A 93 -15.69 -4.88 -9.36
CA LEU A 93 -14.94 -5.25 -10.56
C LEU A 93 -13.98 -6.41 -10.30
N THR A 94 -13.25 -6.36 -9.18
CA THR A 94 -12.32 -7.41 -8.77
C THR A 94 -13.01 -8.72 -8.40
N SER A 95 -14.28 -8.68 -7.96
CA SER A 95 -15.06 -9.90 -7.68
C SER A 95 -15.42 -10.71 -8.93
N LYS A 96 -15.50 -10.07 -10.12
CA LYS A 96 -15.91 -10.72 -11.37
C LYS A 96 -14.76 -11.19 -12.25
N ILE A 97 -13.56 -10.62 -12.07
CA ILE A 97 -12.42 -10.87 -12.96
C ILE A 97 -11.46 -11.87 -12.28
N PRO A 98 -10.95 -12.89 -12.99
CA PRO A 98 -9.97 -13.81 -12.43
C PRO A 98 -8.68 -13.08 -12.01
N ALA A 99 -8.18 -13.38 -10.81
CA ALA A 99 -7.03 -12.72 -10.21
C ALA A 99 -5.79 -12.67 -11.13
N LYS A 100 -5.57 -13.72 -11.93
CA LYS A 100 -4.44 -13.79 -12.87
C LYS A 100 -4.50 -12.67 -13.92
N SER A 101 -5.68 -12.38 -14.45
CA SER A 101 -5.86 -11.31 -15.45
C SER A 101 -5.68 -9.94 -14.82
N ILE A 102 -6.20 -9.72 -13.61
CA ILE A 102 -6.02 -8.46 -12.87
C ILE A 102 -4.54 -8.20 -12.62
N MET A 103 -3.79 -9.20 -12.13
CA MET A 103 -2.35 -9.06 -11.86
C MET A 103 -1.55 -8.73 -13.13
N LEU A 104 -1.88 -9.36 -14.26
CA LEU A 104 -1.26 -9.05 -15.54
C LEU A 104 -1.55 -7.61 -15.98
N MET A 105 -2.81 -7.18 -15.88
CA MET A 105 -3.25 -5.85 -16.28
C MET A 105 -2.59 -4.75 -15.44
N VAL A 106 -2.55 -4.93 -14.13
CA VAL A 106 -1.85 -4.02 -13.20
C VAL A 106 -0.35 -3.98 -13.52
N GLY A 107 0.28 -5.13 -13.77
CA GLY A 107 1.70 -5.19 -14.15
C GLY A 107 2.00 -4.40 -15.42
N ILE A 108 1.20 -4.57 -16.48
CA ILE A 108 1.36 -3.84 -17.75
C ILE A 108 1.18 -2.33 -17.53
N ILE A 109 0.15 -1.92 -16.79
CA ILE A 109 -0.10 -0.49 -16.48
C ILE A 109 1.09 0.10 -15.72
N VAL A 110 1.60 -0.59 -14.69
CA VAL A 110 2.73 -0.11 -13.90
C VAL A 110 4.00 0.00 -14.74
N ILE A 111 4.26 -0.95 -15.65
CA ILE A 111 5.40 -0.88 -16.58
C ILE A 111 5.28 0.36 -17.47
N ILE A 112 4.10 0.60 -18.07
CA ILE A 112 3.86 1.77 -18.93
C ILE A 112 4.04 3.08 -18.15
N LEU A 113 3.46 3.18 -16.95
CA LEU A 113 3.59 4.37 -16.09
C LEU A 113 5.04 4.59 -15.67
N SER A 114 5.78 3.52 -15.38
CA SER A 114 7.20 3.61 -14.99
C SER A 114 8.06 4.09 -16.16
N ILE A 115 7.84 3.56 -17.37
CA ILE A 115 8.51 4.03 -18.59
C ILE A 115 8.20 5.51 -18.81
N LYS A 116 6.91 5.90 -18.73
CA LYS A 116 6.51 7.31 -18.92
C LYS A 116 7.24 8.23 -17.95
N ARG A 117 7.34 7.86 -16.67
CA ARG A 117 7.98 8.67 -15.62
C ARG A 117 9.51 8.76 -15.73
N ILE A 118 10.15 7.87 -16.49
CA ILE A 118 11.60 7.90 -16.74
C ILE A 118 11.91 8.77 -17.97
N PHE A 119 11.06 8.72 -19.00
CA PHE A 119 11.24 9.50 -20.22
C PHE A 119 10.69 10.93 -20.14
N PHE A 120 9.76 11.20 -19.21
CA PHE A 120 9.09 12.48 -19.02
C PHE A 120 8.99 12.82 -17.53
#